data_AF-A0A1A5ZU60-F1
#
_entry.id   AF-A0A1A5ZU60-F1
#
_cell.length_a   1.000
_cell.length_b   1.000
_cell.length_c   1.000
_cell.angle_alpha   90.00
_cell.angle_beta   90.00
_cell.angle_gamma   90.00
#
_symmetry.space_group_name_H-M   'P 1'
#
loop_
_entity.id
_entity.type
_entity.pdbx_description
1 polymer ?
#
loop_
_entity_poly.entity_id
_entity_poly.type
_entity_poly.pdbx_seq_one_letter_code
_entity_poly.pdbx_strand_id
1 'polypeptide(L)'
;MLFKYLFSVLPLLAFVAATPTPVKRQAGRCPTFALQDYAAFQISDGVAGNAEAEANAVFVDPFAGCDLATVDADSLDNMKAMREAAEDAETELFNPQIDAADGAAADSLQIGKIKNKVLKLTGFNQVLRIQAAQGEDTADKLAEEQTKLDKNIATDEASAGEASTAAVGGGGANAAAAAVADAADDDEAGSAATVSSSANAGTCTCAN
;
A
#
# COMPACT_ATOMS: atom_id res chain seq x y z
N MET A 1 69.31 40.17 54.02
CA MET A 1 68.04 40.93 54.04
C MET A 1 67.34 40.65 52.71
N LEU A 2 66.08 40.26 52.58
CA LEU A 2 64.96 40.11 53.50
C LEU A 2 63.87 39.30 52.77
N PHE A 3 63.18 38.43 53.51
CA PHE A 3 61.96 37.68 53.18
C PHE A 3 60.91 38.42 52.34
N LYS A 4 60.16 37.68 51.49
CA LYS A 4 58.72 37.39 51.75
C LYS A 4 58.04 36.52 50.68
N TYR A 5 57.32 35.52 51.17
CA TYR A 5 56.32 34.69 50.50
C TYR A 5 55.17 35.52 49.90
N LEU A 6 54.61 35.05 48.77
CA LEU A 6 53.21 35.32 48.45
C LEU A 6 52.58 34.12 47.72
N PHE A 7 51.58 33.55 48.37
CA PHE A 7 50.60 32.58 47.88
C PHE A 7 49.95 33.05 46.56
N SER A 8 49.68 32.13 45.63
CA SER A 8 48.55 32.30 44.71
C SER A 8 47.90 30.97 44.33
N VAL A 9 46.59 31.04 44.23
CA VAL A 9 45.57 30.01 44.42
C VAL A 9 45.23 29.34 43.07
N LEU A 10 45.11 28.01 43.06
CA LEU A 10 44.68 27.20 41.92
C LEU A 10 43.13 27.19 41.86
N PRO A 11 42.47 27.65 40.77
CA PRO A 11 41.03 27.54 40.67
C PRO A 11 40.65 26.15 40.15
N LEU A 12 39.83 25.44 40.93
CA LEU A 12 39.18 24.19 40.54
C LEU A 12 37.93 24.54 39.71
N LEU A 13 38.02 24.39 38.39
CA LEU A 13 36.85 24.46 37.49
C LEU A 13 36.07 23.14 37.57
N ALA A 14 34.90 23.17 38.21
CA ALA A 14 33.93 22.08 38.14
C ALA A 14 33.02 22.29 36.90
N PHE A 15 33.22 21.48 35.86
CA PHE A 15 32.28 21.37 34.75
C PHE A 15 31.07 20.53 35.18
N VAL A 16 29.89 21.15 35.25
CA VAL A 16 28.62 20.44 35.40
C VAL A 16 28.12 20.09 34.00
N ALA A 17 28.26 18.82 33.61
CA ALA A 17 27.62 18.30 32.40
C ALA A 17 26.13 18.07 32.70
N ALA A 18 25.28 19.01 32.30
CA ALA A 18 23.84 18.81 32.27
C ALA A 18 23.51 17.89 31.08
N THR A 19 23.27 16.61 31.34
CA THR A 19 22.73 15.71 30.31
C THR A 19 21.26 16.06 30.10
N PRO A 20 20.82 16.35 28.86
CA PRO A 20 19.40 16.53 28.59
C PRO A 20 18.68 15.23 28.90
N THR A 21 17.75 15.26 29.86
CA THR A 21 16.83 14.14 30.09
C THR A 21 15.93 14.03 28.87
N PRO A 22 15.82 12.86 28.23
CA PRO A 22 14.87 12.67 27.15
C PRO A 22 13.46 12.82 27.72
N VAL A 23 12.81 13.93 27.38
CA VAL A 23 11.38 14.11 27.61
C VAL A 23 10.70 13.02 26.79
N LYS A 24 10.13 12.00 27.45
CA LYS A 24 9.19 11.08 26.82
C LYS A 24 8.08 11.95 26.23
N ARG A 25 8.08 12.16 24.91
CA ARG A 25 6.87 12.66 24.23
C ARG A 25 5.78 11.67 24.60
N GLN A 26 4.78 12.11 25.35
CA GLN A 26 3.55 11.34 25.48
C GLN A 26 3.07 11.12 24.06
N ALA A 27 3.07 9.87 23.62
CA ALA A 27 2.53 9.53 22.31
C ALA A 27 1.09 10.06 22.28
N GLY A 28 0.81 10.88 21.26
CA GLY A 28 -0.49 11.53 21.14
C GLY A 28 -1.58 10.52 20.85
N ARG A 29 -2.84 10.92 21.05
CA ARG A 29 -3.99 10.14 20.59
C ARG A 29 -3.83 9.83 19.08
N CYS A 30 -4.08 8.58 18.69
CA CYS A 30 -4.04 8.19 17.29
C CYS A 30 -5.11 8.93 16.46
N PRO A 31 -4.82 9.21 15.18
CA PRO A 31 -5.82 9.75 14.28
C PRO A 31 -6.92 8.71 13.99
N THR A 32 -8.07 9.19 13.52
CA THR A 32 -9.13 8.33 13.01
C THR A 32 -8.70 7.70 11.68
N PHE A 33 -9.02 6.43 11.49
CA PHE A 33 -8.75 5.70 10.26
C PHE A 33 -10.04 5.56 9.44
N ALA A 34 -10.04 6.09 8.22
CA ALA A 34 -11.23 6.11 7.37
C ALA A 34 -11.42 4.79 6.63
N LEU A 35 -12.64 4.26 6.62
CA LEU A 35 -13.03 3.15 5.74
C LEU A 35 -12.89 3.58 4.28
N GLN A 36 -12.32 2.69 3.46
CA GLN A 36 -12.20 2.87 2.01
C GLN A 36 -12.66 1.61 1.30
N ASP A 37 -13.24 1.78 0.11
CA ASP A 37 -13.54 0.66 -0.77
C ASP A 37 -12.23 0.03 -1.28
N TYR A 38 -12.23 -1.29 -1.51
CA TYR A 38 -11.05 -2.02 -1.97
C TYR A 38 -10.35 -1.38 -3.18
N ALA A 39 -11.12 -0.95 -4.18
CA ALA A 39 -10.57 -0.31 -5.38
C ALA A 39 -9.79 1.00 -5.08
N ALA A 40 -10.04 1.65 -3.95
CA ALA A 40 -9.41 2.90 -3.56
C ALA A 40 -8.11 2.73 -2.74
N PHE A 41 -7.94 1.60 -2.05
CA PHE A 41 -6.76 1.38 -1.18
C PHE A 41 -5.85 0.23 -1.63
N GLN A 42 -6.29 -0.60 -2.58
CA GLN A 42 -5.47 -1.69 -3.11
C GLN A 42 -4.13 -1.19 -3.69
N ILE A 43 -3.10 -2.05 -3.64
CA ILE A 43 -1.73 -1.75 -4.07
C ILE A 43 -1.24 -2.67 -5.21
N SER A 44 -2.14 -3.45 -5.78
CA SER A 44 -1.81 -4.56 -6.68
C SER A 44 -1.39 -4.16 -8.09
N ASP A 45 -1.68 -2.93 -8.51
CA ASP A 45 -1.33 -2.46 -9.85
C ASP A 45 0.10 -1.91 -9.92
N GLY A 46 0.66 -1.85 -11.14
CA GLY A 46 1.95 -1.22 -11.43
C GLY A 46 3.10 -2.20 -11.51
N VAL A 47 4.11 -2.03 -10.66
CA VAL A 47 5.36 -2.80 -10.68
C VAL A 47 5.57 -3.46 -9.31
N ALA A 48 6.08 -4.69 -9.31
CA ALA A 48 6.42 -5.42 -8.09
C ALA A 48 7.76 -5.00 -7.48
N GLY A 49 7.97 -5.39 -6.23
CA GLY A 49 9.20 -5.19 -5.47
C GLY A 49 9.16 -4.04 -4.45
N ASN A 50 7.98 -3.46 -4.20
CA ASN A 50 7.77 -2.38 -3.23
C ASN A 50 6.47 -2.53 -2.42
N ALA A 51 5.85 -3.72 -2.43
CA ALA A 51 4.55 -3.93 -1.81
C ALA A 51 4.56 -3.70 -0.30
N GLU A 52 5.69 -3.98 0.39
CA GLU A 52 5.80 -3.72 1.83
C GLU A 52 5.62 -2.23 2.14
N ALA A 53 6.34 -1.36 1.43
CA ALA A 53 6.27 0.09 1.65
C ALA A 53 4.87 0.62 1.32
N GLU A 54 4.27 0.14 0.23
CA GLU A 54 2.90 0.51 -0.17
C GLU A 54 1.86 0.06 0.87
N ALA A 55 1.97 -1.17 1.39
CA ALA A 55 1.08 -1.67 2.43
C ALA A 55 1.26 -0.93 3.77
N ASN A 56 2.50 -0.58 4.13
CA ASN A 56 2.79 0.22 5.31
C ASN A 56 2.19 1.63 5.21
N ALA A 57 2.26 2.26 4.03
CA ALA A 57 1.63 3.54 3.78
C ALA A 57 0.10 3.51 4.02
N VAL A 58 -0.55 2.37 3.72
CA VAL A 58 -1.99 2.19 3.95
C VAL A 58 -2.30 1.94 5.42
N PHE A 59 -1.63 0.99 6.07
CA PHE A 59 -2.07 0.48 7.39
C PHE A 59 -1.20 0.90 8.57
N VAL A 60 0.08 1.22 8.38
CA VAL A 60 1.04 1.43 9.47
C VAL A 60 1.35 2.92 9.67
N ASP A 61 1.75 3.59 8.59
CA ASP A 61 2.17 4.99 8.61
C ASP A 61 1.12 5.97 9.13
N PRO A 62 -0.21 5.76 8.94
CA PRO A 62 -1.23 6.61 9.56
C PRO A 62 -1.16 6.67 11.08
N PHE A 63 -0.55 5.68 11.74
CA PHE A 63 -0.40 5.60 13.18
C PHE A 63 1.02 5.93 13.67
N ALA A 64 1.90 6.42 12.79
CA ALA A 64 3.27 6.75 13.14
C ALA A 64 3.32 7.82 14.26
N GLY A 65 3.93 7.45 15.40
CA GLY A 65 4.14 8.36 16.53
C GLY A 65 2.93 8.57 17.45
N CYS A 66 1.86 7.80 17.29
CA CYS A 66 0.73 7.78 18.22
C CYS A 66 0.76 6.56 19.17
N ASP A 67 -0.03 6.62 20.24
CA ASP A 67 -0.21 5.50 21.16
C ASP A 67 -1.29 4.56 20.63
N LEU A 68 -0.91 3.37 20.15
CA LEU A 68 -1.84 2.40 19.56
C LEU A 68 -2.97 1.97 20.53
N ALA A 69 -2.75 2.06 21.85
CA ALA A 69 -3.82 1.80 22.83
C ALA A 69 -4.98 2.83 22.75
N THR A 70 -4.75 3.96 22.07
CA THR A 70 -5.72 5.06 21.92
C THR A 70 -6.46 5.06 20.58
N VAL A 71 -6.19 4.10 19.69
CA VAL A 71 -6.98 3.91 18.46
C VAL A 71 -8.43 3.66 18.84
N ASP A 72 -9.36 4.43 18.27
CA ASP A 72 -10.79 4.27 18.54
C ASP A 72 -11.37 3.03 17.86
N ALA A 73 -12.52 2.57 18.37
CA ALA A 73 -13.19 1.36 17.91
C ALA A 73 -13.56 1.44 16.42
N ASP A 74 -14.09 2.58 15.95
CA ASP A 74 -14.46 2.76 14.54
C ASP A 74 -13.25 2.62 13.63
N SER A 75 -12.10 3.17 14.02
CA SER A 75 -10.84 3.03 13.28
C SER A 75 -10.36 1.58 13.23
N LEU A 76 -10.42 0.87 14.36
CA LEU A 76 -10.06 -0.55 14.42
C LEU A 76 -11.00 -1.42 13.56
N ASP A 77 -12.30 -1.14 13.56
CA ASP A 77 -13.29 -1.85 12.75
C ASP A 77 -13.13 -1.53 11.26
N ASN A 78 -12.83 -0.28 10.90
CA ASN A 78 -12.50 0.10 9.51
C ASN A 78 -11.25 -0.64 9.01
N MET A 79 -10.21 -0.76 9.83
CA MET A 79 -9.02 -1.54 9.47
C MET A 79 -9.32 -3.02 9.26
N LYS A 80 -10.15 -3.63 10.12
CA LYS A 80 -10.60 -5.02 9.95
C LYS A 80 -11.38 -5.19 8.66
N ALA A 81 -12.33 -4.30 8.38
CA ALA A 81 -13.13 -4.34 7.16
C ALA A 81 -12.26 -4.21 5.90
N MET A 82 -11.27 -3.30 5.90
CA MET A 82 -10.37 -3.13 4.76
C MET A 82 -9.46 -4.34 4.56
N ARG A 83 -8.86 -4.90 5.62
CA ARG A 83 -8.03 -6.12 5.45
C ARG A 83 -8.86 -7.35 5.06
N GLU A 84 -10.12 -7.43 5.46
CA GLU A 84 -11.07 -8.46 5.01
C GLU A 84 -11.46 -8.27 3.54
N ALA A 85 -11.71 -7.03 3.10
CA ALA A 85 -11.97 -6.76 1.68
C ALA A 85 -10.77 -7.14 0.78
N ALA A 86 -9.54 -6.94 1.26
CA ALA A 86 -8.35 -7.45 0.58
C ALA A 86 -8.28 -8.99 0.57
N GLU A 87 -8.74 -9.66 1.63
CA GLU A 87 -8.86 -11.11 1.67
C GLU A 87 -9.87 -11.64 0.65
N ASP A 88 -11.07 -11.06 0.63
CA ASP A 88 -12.15 -11.42 -0.29
C ASP A 88 -11.73 -11.18 -1.75
N ALA A 89 -10.99 -10.10 -2.03
CA ALA A 89 -10.45 -9.87 -3.36
C ALA A 89 -9.56 -11.01 -3.87
N GLU A 90 -8.87 -11.77 -3.01
CA GLU A 90 -8.07 -12.92 -3.44
C GLU A 90 -8.95 -14.01 -4.06
N THR A 91 -10.11 -14.29 -3.48
CA THR A 91 -11.00 -15.39 -3.86
C THR A 91 -12.05 -14.95 -4.88
N GLU A 92 -12.56 -13.73 -4.77
CA GLU A 92 -13.65 -13.21 -5.59
C GLU A 92 -13.17 -12.50 -6.86
N LEU A 93 -11.97 -11.92 -6.85
CA LEU A 93 -11.45 -11.13 -7.97
C LEU A 93 -10.22 -11.76 -8.61
N PHE A 94 -9.18 -12.06 -7.82
CA PHE A 94 -7.93 -12.60 -8.37
C PHE A 94 -8.08 -14.02 -8.88
N ASN A 95 -8.60 -14.96 -8.07
CA ASN A 95 -8.70 -16.37 -8.50
C ASN A 95 -9.46 -16.52 -9.83
N PRO A 96 -10.67 -15.95 -10.03
CA PRO A 96 -11.39 -16.10 -11.29
C PRO A 96 -10.68 -15.46 -12.48
N GLN A 97 -10.01 -14.31 -12.28
CA GLN A 97 -9.29 -13.64 -13.36
C GLN A 97 -8.00 -14.37 -13.75
N ILE A 98 -7.27 -14.93 -12.78
CA ILE A 98 -6.10 -15.77 -13.03
C ILE A 98 -6.51 -17.04 -13.77
N ASP A 99 -7.58 -17.71 -13.33
CA ASP A 99 -8.08 -18.93 -13.95
C ASP A 99 -8.54 -18.71 -15.41
N ALA A 100 -8.98 -17.50 -15.74
CA ALA A 100 -9.44 -17.10 -17.07
C ALA A 100 -8.34 -16.53 -17.98
N ALA A 101 -7.15 -16.27 -17.44
CA ALA A 101 -6.04 -15.65 -18.16
C ALA A 101 -4.91 -16.65 -18.43
N ASP A 102 -4.03 -16.28 -19.34
CA ASP A 102 -2.92 -17.10 -19.78
C ASP A 102 -1.71 -16.25 -20.17
N GLY A 103 -0.53 -16.87 -20.14
CA GLY A 103 0.76 -16.20 -20.37
C GLY A 103 0.99 -14.99 -19.47
N ALA A 104 1.54 -13.92 -20.05
CA ALA A 104 1.92 -12.71 -19.31
C ALA A 104 0.75 -12.05 -18.55
N ALA A 105 -0.50 -12.22 -19.02
CA ALA A 105 -1.66 -11.70 -18.31
C ALA A 105 -1.88 -12.44 -16.98
N ALA A 106 -1.84 -13.78 -17.00
CA ALA A 106 -1.92 -14.59 -15.79
C ALA A 106 -0.75 -14.33 -14.83
N ASP A 107 0.47 -14.17 -15.36
CA ASP A 107 1.65 -13.86 -14.57
C ASP A 107 1.49 -12.51 -13.84
N SER A 108 1.07 -11.45 -14.56
CA SER A 108 0.86 -10.13 -13.95
C SER A 108 -0.25 -10.11 -12.88
N LEU A 109 -1.31 -10.91 -13.05
CA LEU A 109 -2.38 -11.07 -12.06
C LEU A 109 -1.91 -11.86 -10.83
N GLN A 110 -1.05 -12.86 -11.01
CA GLN A 110 -0.44 -13.57 -9.89
C GLN A 110 0.45 -12.65 -9.06
N ILE A 111 1.26 -11.81 -9.71
CA ILE A 111 2.09 -10.81 -9.04
C ILE A 111 1.21 -9.79 -8.30
N GLY A 112 0.15 -9.29 -8.93
CA GLY A 112 -0.84 -8.43 -8.28
C GLY A 112 -1.48 -9.06 -7.05
N LYS A 113 -1.75 -10.37 -7.10
CA LYS A 113 -2.25 -11.14 -5.95
C LYS A 113 -1.20 -11.24 -4.83
N ILE A 114 0.09 -11.35 -5.13
CA ILE A 114 1.15 -11.31 -4.12
C ILE A 114 1.18 -9.95 -3.42
N LYS A 115 1.12 -8.83 -4.16
CA LYS A 115 1.00 -7.49 -3.57
C LYS A 115 -0.24 -7.38 -2.68
N ASN A 116 -1.38 -7.92 -3.10
CA ASN A 116 -2.60 -7.95 -2.28
C ASN A 116 -2.44 -8.78 -0.99
N LYS A 117 -1.70 -9.90 -1.05
CA LYS A 117 -1.38 -10.69 0.14
C LYS A 117 -0.53 -9.89 1.13
N VAL A 118 0.46 -9.13 0.65
CA VAL A 118 1.25 -8.21 1.48
C VAL A 118 0.34 -7.17 2.13
N LEU A 119 -0.53 -6.51 1.36
CA LEU A 119 -1.52 -5.55 1.86
C LEU A 119 -2.39 -6.13 2.98
N LYS A 120 -3.02 -7.28 2.73
CA LYS A 120 -3.88 -7.98 3.70
C LYS A 120 -3.13 -8.29 5.00
N LEU A 121 -1.96 -8.92 4.89
CA LEU A 121 -1.21 -9.40 6.05
C LEU A 121 -0.59 -8.25 6.86
N THR A 122 -0.19 -7.15 6.20
CA THR A 122 0.21 -5.92 6.89
C THR A 122 -0.97 -5.33 7.68
N GLY A 123 -2.16 -5.24 7.07
CA GLY A 123 -3.37 -4.81 7.75
C GLY A 123 -3.72 -5.70 8.95
N PHE A 124 -3.66 -7.03 8.78
CA PHE A 124 -3.88 -7.98 9.87
C PHE A 124 -2.86 -7.77 11.01
N ASN A 125 -1.56 -7.75 10.71
CA ASN A 125 -0.52 -7.57 11.72
C ASN A 125 -0.69 -6.24 12.47
N GLN A 126 -1.09 -5.16 11.79
CA GLN A 126 -1.36 -3.90 12.48
C GLN A 126 -2.58 -3.96 13.38
N VAL A 127 -3.68 -4.60 12.96
CA VAL A 127 -4.84 -4.86 13.81
C VAL A 127 -4.43 -5.61 15.08
N LEU A 128 -3.63 -6.67 14.95
CA LEU A 128 -3.13 -7.45 16.10
C LEU A 128 -2.24 -6.63 17.04
N ARG A 129 -1.40 -5.73 16.49
CA ARG A 129 -0.57 -4.80 17.27
C ARG A 129 -1.41 -3.79 18.05
N ILE A 130 -2.48 -3.27 17.46
CA ILE A 130 -3.43 -2.38 18.13
C ILE A 130 -4.14 -3.13 19.26
N GLN A 131 -4.66 -4.33 18.99
CA GLN A 131 -5.31 -5.17 19.99
C GLN A 131 -4.37 -5.53 21.15
N ALA A 132 -3.10 -5.85 20.86
CA ALA A 132 -2.08 -6.06 21.89
C ALA A 132 -1.88 -4.83 22.77
N ALA A 133 -1.80 -3.65 22.16
CA ALA A 133 -1.68 -2.39 22.90
C ALA A 133 -2.92 -2.08 23.75
N GLN A 134 -4.09 -2.57 23.35
CA GLN A 134 -5.35 -2.48 24.09
C GLN A 134 -5.53 -3.60 25.14
N GLY A 135 -4.55 -4.49 25.28
CA GLY A 135 -4.51 -5.53 26.33
C GLY A 135 -5.00 -6.91 25.92
N GLU A 136 -5.25 -7.16 24.63
CA GLU A 136 -5.51 -8.50 24.13
C GLU A 136 -4.23 -9.33 23.99
N ASP A 137 -4.32 -10.64 24.18
CA ASP A 137 -3.21 -11.57 23.92
C ASP A 137 -3.20 -12.01 22.46
N THR A 138 -2.33 -11.40 21.66
CA THR A 138 -2.21 -11.64 20.22
C THR A 138 -0.86 -12.20 19.80
N ALA A 139 0.04 -12.53 20.75
CA ALA A 139 1.45 -12.79 20.47
C ALA A 139 1.67 -13.94 19.49
N ASP A 140 1.06 -15.10 19.73
CA ASP A 140 1.20 -16.28 18.87
C ASP A 140 0.63 -16.03 17.46
N LYS A 141 -0.52 -15.36 17.40
CA LYS A 141 -1.17 -15.04 16.13
C LYS A 141 -0.37 -14.03 15.32
N LEU A 142 0.21 -13.02 15.98
CA LEU A 142 1.08 -12.03 15.34
C LEU A 142 2.34 -12.70 14.78
N ALA A 143 2.94 -13.66 15.48
CA ALA A 143 4.10 -14.39 14.97
C ALA A 143 3.76 -15.26 13.74
N GLU A 144 2.60 -15.93 13.74
CA GLU A 144 2.10 -16.70 12.61
C GLU A 144 1.88 -15.82 11.37
N GLU A 145 1.15 -14.71 11.53
CA GLU A 145 0.81 -13.82 10.42
C GLU A 145 2.02 -13.00 9.94
N GLN A 146 2.97 -12.66 10.82
CA GLN A 146 4.25 -12.06 10.41
C GLN A 146 5.07 -13.01 9.53
N THR A 147 5.12 -14.30 9.86
CA THR A 147 5.83 -15.29 9.01
C THR A 147 5.23 -15.37 7.60
N LYS A 148 3.90 -15.27 7.48
CA LYS A 148 3.23 -15.23 6.18
C LYS A 148 3.52 -13.92 5.45
N LEU A 149 3.53 -12.79 6.17
CA LEU A 149 3.84 -11.48 5.60
C LEU A 149 5.25 -11.49 5.00
N ASP A 150 6.25 -11.91 5.78
CA ASP A 150 7.67 -11.96 5.36
C ASP A 150 7.85 -12.81 4.09
N LYS A 151 7.15 -13.96 4.02
CA LYS A 151 7.18 -14.81 2.82
C LYS A 151 6.65 -14.11 1.58
N ASN A 152 5.55 -13.35 1.70
CA ASN A 152 4.96 -12.66 0.56
C ASN A 152 5.76 -11.40 0.18
N ILE A 153 6.35 -10.70 1.15
CA ILE A 153 7.30 -9.61 0.88
C ILE A 153 8.48 -10.15 0.06
N ALA A 154 9.11 -11.25 0.51
CA ALA A 154 10.22 -11.85 -0.24
C ALA A 154 9.81 -12.31 -1.66
N THR A 155 8.54 -12.70 -1.85
CA THR A 155 8.02 -13.09 -3.16
C THR A 155 7.81 -11.86 -4.07
N ASP A 156 7.30 -10.76 -3.52
CA ASP A 156 7.17 -9.48 -4.23
C ASP A 156 8.56 -8.92 -4.62
N GLU A 157 9.51 -8.91 -3.69
CA GLU A 157 10.89 -8.50 -3.93
C GLU A 157 11.58 -9.35 -5.01
N ALA A 158 11.34 -10.67 -5.01
CA ALA A 158 11.87 -11.55 -6.04
C ALA A 158 11.30 -11.26 -7.44
N SER A 159 10.12 -10.64 -7.51
CA SER A 159 9.44 -10.23 -8.75
C SER A 159 9.74 -8.77 -9.11
N ALA A 160 10.73 -8.14 -8.47
CA ALA A 160 11.01 -6.72 -8.64
C ALA A 160 11.21 -6.32 -10.11
N GLY A 161 10.49 -5.30 -10.55
CA GLY A 161 10.52 -4.81 -11.94
C GLY A 161 9.55 -5.52 -12.89
N GLU A 162 8.89 -6.59 -12.46
CA GLU A 162 7.85 -7.25 -13.23
C GLU A 162 6.51 -6.49 -13.12
N ALA A 163 5.70 -6.60 -14.18
CA ALA A 163 4.38 -5.98 -14.24
C ALA A 163 3.40 -6.66 -13.27
N SER A 164 2.62 -5.86 -12.57
CA SER A 164 1.66 -6.29 -11.57
C SER A 164 0.29 -5.71 -11.93
N THR A 165 -0.74 -6.55 -11.97
CA THR A 165 -2.10 -6.13 -12.38
C THR A 165 -3.06 -6.24 -11.21
N ALA A 166 -3.77 -5.15 -10.90
CA ALA A 166 -4.86 -5.20 -9.92
C ALA A 166 -6.08 -5.95 -10.45
N ALA A 167 -6.70 -6.76 -9.60
CA ALA A 167 -8.01 -7.34 -9.85
C ALA A 167 -9.08 -6.46 -9.19
N VAL A 168 -9.76 -5.61 -9.97
CA VAL A 168 -10.96 -4.86 -9.56
C VAL A 168 -12.17 -5.34 -10.36
N GLY A 169 -13.38 -5.17 -9.80
CA GLY A 169 -14.62 -5.69 -10.39
C GLY A 169 -14.73 -5.44 -11.90
N GLY A 170 -15.02 -6.51 -12.66
CA GLY A 170 -14.92 -6.60 -14.12
C GLY A 170 -15.60 -5.46 -14.87
N GLY A 171 -14.79 -4.49 -15.28
CA GLY A 171 -15.19 -3.32 -16.05
C GLY A 171 -14.05 -2.87 -16.98
N GLY A 172 -13.55 -3.78 -17.81
CA GLY A 172 -12.82 -3.42 -19.02
C GLY A 172 -11.30 -3.62 -18.95
N ALA A 173 -10.83 -4.55 -19.79
CA ALA A 173 -9.44 -4.61 -20.21
C ALA A 173 -8.96 -3.29 -20.86
N ASN A 174 -7.63 -3.10 -20.82
CA ASN A 174 -6.79 -2.20 -21.62
C ASN A 174 -6.64 -0.74 -21.15
N ALA A 175 -5.66 -0.49 -20.27
CA ALA A 175 -5.01 0.82 -20.16
C ALA A 175 -3.55 0.78 -19.65
N ALA A 176 -2.74 -0.20 -20.07
CA ALA A 176 -1.28 -0.16 -19.81
C ALA A 176 -0.46 -0.94 -20.86
N ALA A 177 -0.84 -0.87 -22.14
CA ALA A 177 -0.03 -1.41 -23.23
C ALA A 177 -0.30 -0.66 -24.54
N ALA A 178 -0.04 0.65 -24.57
CA ALA A 178 -0.01 1.42 -25.81
C ALA A 178 0.83 2.69 -25.65
N ALA A 179 2.12 2.54 -25.36
CA ALA A 179 3.07 3.64 -25.45
C ALA A 179 4.50 3.15 -25.71
N VAL A 180 4.72 2.36 -26.77
CA VAL A 180 5.99 2.34 -27.52
C VAL A 180 5.81 1.55 -28.83
N ALA A 181 6.30 2.14 -29.93
CA ALA A 181 6.19 1.76 -31.34
C ALA A 181 4.79 2.03 -31.92
N ASP A 182 4.59 2.94 -32.87
CA ASP A 182 5.38 3.11 -34.09
C ASP A 182 5.23 4.55 -34.61
N ALA A 183 6.36 5.23 -34.85
CA ALA A 183 6.39 6.54 -35.49
C ALA A 183 7.17 6.40 -36.80
N ALA A 184 6.38 6.37 -37.88
CA ALA A 184 6.69 6.85 -39.23
C ALA A 184 7.72 6.06 -40.04
N ASP A 185 7.20 5.20 -40.93
CA ASP A 185 7.60 5.19 -42.34
C ASP A 185 6.34 4.89 -43.17
N ASP A 186 5.88 5.86 -43.96
CA ASP A 186 5.02 5.64 -45.12
C ASP A 186 5.03 6.93 -45.97
N ASP A 187 5.91 6.93 -46.96
CA ASP A 187 5.81 7.77 -48.16
C ASP A 187 5.07 6.99 -49.27
N GLU A 188 4.33 7.74 -50.09
CA GLU A 188 3.77 7.40 -51.42
C GLU A 188 2.41 6.64 -51.53
N ALA A 189 1.39 7.48 -51.76
CA ALA A 189 0.55 7.54 -52.98
C ALA A 189 -0.42 6.39 -53.35
N GLY A 190 -1.71 6.73 -53.56
CA GLY A 190 -2.61 5.90 -54.36
C GLY A 190 -4.11 6.17 -54.25
N SER A 191 -4.58 7.16 -54.99
CA SER A 191 -5.98 7.47 -55.38
C SER A 191 -6.97 6.29 -55.54
N ALA A 192 -8.20 6.42 -55.04
CA ALA A 192 -9.43 6.58 -55.87
C ALA A 192 -10.75 6.46 -55.05
N ALA A 193 -11.71 7.30 -55.42
CA ALA A 193 -13.08 7.40 -54.92
C ALA A 193 -13.97 6.18 -55.25
N THR A 194 -15.12 6.03 -54.56
CA THR A 194 -16.48 5.82 -55.14
C THR A 194 -17.58 5.64 -54.06
N VAL A 195 -18.49 6.64 -54.02
CA VAL A 195 -19.99 6.62 -53.98
C VAL A 195 -20.80 6.00 -52.81
N SER A 196 -21.80 6.82 -52.43
CA SER A 196 -22.94 6.72 -51.49
C SER A 196 -23.97 5.59 -51.67
N SER A 197 -24.72 5.33 -50.59
CA SER A 197 -26.21 5.36 -50.51
C SER A 197 -26.58 5.27 -49.01
N SER A 198 -27.32 6.18 -48.36
CA SER A 198 -28.67 6.75 -48.50
C SER A 198 -29.82 5.86 -48.01
N ALA A 199 -30.56 6.42 -47.02
CA ALA A 199 -31.92 6.12 -46.55
C ALA A 199 -32.08 4.88 -45.62
N ASN A 200 -32.97 4.86 -44.62
CA ASN A 200 -34.22 5.58 -44.48
C ASN A 200 -34.68 5.71 -43.01
N ALA A 201 -35.54 6.70 -42.78
CA ALA A 201 -36.13 7.15 -41.53
C ALA A 201 -37.40 6.39 -41.10
N GLY A 202 -37.81 6.64 -39.85
CA GLY A 202 -39.19 6.56 -39.36
C GLY A 202 -39.58 5.21 -38.73
N THR A 203 -40.35 5.11 -37.64
CA THR A 203 -41.27 6.06 -37.00
C THR A 203 -41.60 5.62 -35.56
N CYS A 204 -41.82 6.63 -34.71
CA CYS A 204 -42.71 6.75 -33.55
C CYS A 204 -43.82 5.68 -33.35
N THR A 205 -44.07 5.22 -32.11
CA THR A 205 -45.39 5.34 -31.43
C THR A 205 -45.31 5.06 -29.92
N CYS A 206 -46.29 5.60 -29.18
CA CYS A 206 -46.29 5.91 -27.75
C CYS A 206 -47.05 4.91 -26.86
N ALA A 207 -46.81 5.06 -25.55
CA ALA A 207 -47.76 5.02 -24.43
C ALA A 207 -48.60 3.77 -24.14
N ASN A 208 -48.46 3.27 -22.91
CA ASN A 208 -49.46 3.51 -21.86
C ASN A 208 -48.76 3.61 -20.49
#